data_AF-A0A812G134-F1
#
_entry.id   AF-A0A812G134-F1
#
_cell.length_a   1.000
_cell.length_b   1.000
_cell.length_c   1.000
_cell.angle_alpha   90.00
_cell.angle_beta   90.00
_cell.angle_gamma   90.00
#
_symmetry.space_group_name_H-M   'P 1'
#
loop_
_entity.id
_entity.type
_entity.pdbx_description
1 polymer ?
#
loop_
_entity_poly.entity_id
_entity_poly.type
_entity_poly.pdbx_seq_one_letter_code
_entity_poly.pdbx_strand_id
1 'polypeptide(L)'
;MTEWESEYISLLSNQLEYSMKKLSRPLAKIGKPRPYFSESWRSETSLSNLKANLTAMEALYLADGNGLDALLREQGHADLADRVVHQFEMALDTWPEDKSLFAALQTKEGYRMVLAQYNKLEQLKYLIHEEVAIELGVVIGFNATDGD
;
A
#
# COMPACT_ATOMS: atom_id res chain seq x y z
N MET A 1 5.54 25.13 -3.33
CA MET A 1 5.64 23.74 -3.78
C MET A 1 7.07 23.46 -4.18
N THR A 2 7.60 22.37 -3.69
CA THR A 2 9.00 22.01 -3.78
C THR A 2 9.15 20.67 -4.50
N GLU A 3 10.23 20.50 -5.25
CA GLU A 3 10.53 19.26 -5.99
C GLU A 3 10.52 18.02 -5.07
N TRP A 4 10.93 18.20 -3.80
CA TRP A 4 10.98 17.13 -2.81
C TRP A 4 9.59 16.60 -2.39
N GLU A 5 8.55 17.44 -2.34
CA GLU A 5 7.18 16.99 -2.00
C GLU A 5 6.64 16.02 -3.06
N SER A 6 6.92 16.33 -4.34
CA SER A 6 6.54 15.50 -5.48
C SER A 6 7.27 14.16 -5.48
N GLU A 7 8.59 14.17 -5.27
CA GLU A 7 9.39 12.95 -5.14
C GLU A 7 8.93 12.09 -3.97
N TYR A 8 8.55 12.72 -2.85
CA TYR A 8 8.13 12.01 -1.66
C TYR A 8 6.81 11.27 -1.84
N ILE A 9 5.80 11.94 -2.39
CA ILE A 9 4.51 11.31 -2.72
C ILE A 9 4.71 10.21 -3.77
N SER A 10 5.55 10.47 -4.78
CA SER A 10 5.85 9.49 -5.85
C SER A 10 6.52 8.24 -5.28
N LEU A 11 7.47 8.39 -4.35
CA LEU A 11 8.13 7.27 -3.67
C LEU A 11 7.13 6.38 -2.94
N LEU A 12 6.28 6.96 -2.09
CA LEU A 12 5.25 6.23 -1.34
C LEU A 12 4.24 5.55 -2.27
N SER A 13 3.76 6.29 -3.27
CA SER A 13 2.81 5.77 -4.27
C SER A 13 3.38 4.58 -5.03
N ASN A 14 4.60 4.70 -5.54
CA ASN A 14 5.27 3.65 -6.29
C ASN A 14 5.51 2.41 -5.40
N GLN A 15 5.99 2.58 -4.18
CA GLN A 15 6.24 1.47 -3.26
C GLN A 15 4.96 0.71 -2.89
N LEU A 16 3.85 1.44 -2.72
CA LEU A 16 2.53 0.86 -2.49
C LEU A 16 2.06 0.07 -3.71
N GLU A 17 2.16 0.64 -4.91
CA GLU A 17 1.79 -0.05 -6.14
C GLU A 17 2.61 -1.33 -6.39
N TYR A 18 3.93 -1.29 -6.16
CA TYR A 18 4.76 -2.48 -6.25
C TYR A 18 4.33 -3.55 -5.23
N SER A 19 4.02 -3.16 -4.00
CA SER A 19 3.52 -4.07 -2.96
C SER A 19 2.16 -4.67 -3.36
N MET A 20 1.25 -3.87 -3.92
CA MET A 20 -0.04 -4.33 -4.43
C MET A 20 0.11 -5.29 -5.62
N LYS A 21 1.07 -5.07 -6.52
CA LYS A 21 1.38 -6.00 -7.63
C LYS A 21 1.79 -7.39 -7.12
N LYS A 22 2.45 -7.48 -5.96
CA LYS A 22 2.80 -8.76 -5.32
C LYS A 22 1.59 -9.52 -4.76
N LEU A 23 0.46 -8.84 -4.53
CA LEU A 23 -0.84 -9.45 -4.16
C LEU A 23 -1.74 -9.71 -5.38
N SER A 24 -1.86 -8.75 -6.29
CA SER A 24 -2.78 -8.85 -7.44
C SER A 24 -2.36 -9.93 -8.43
N ARG A 25 -1.05 -10.09 -8.69
CA ARG A 25 -0.54 -11.13 -9.61
C ARG A 25 -0.94 -12.55 -9.16
N PRO A 26 -0.76 -12.94 -7.88
CA PRO A 26 -1.24 -14.24 -7.39
C PRO A 26 -2.77 -14.33 -7.22
N LEU A 27 -3.46 -13.25 -6.86
CA LEU A 27 -4.92 -13.22 -6.83
C LEU A 27 -5.53 -13.50 -8.22
N ALA A 28 -4.87 -13.01 -9.27
CA ALA A 28 -5.21 -13.21 -10.67
C ALA A 28 -6.68 -12.87 -10.98
N LYS A 29 -7.33 -13.65 -11.86
CA LYS A 29 -8.76 -13.46 -12.15
C LYS A 29 -9.58 -13.89 -10.93
N ILE A 30 -10.71 -13.20 -10.71
CA ILE A 30 -11.63 -13.50 -9.60
C ILE A 30 -11.95 -15.00 -9.53
N GLY A 31 -11.69 -15.61 -8.38
CA GLY A 31 -11.93 -17.04 -8.13
C GLY A 31 -11.00 -18.01 -8.85
N LYS A 32 -9.93 -17.53 -9.49
CA LYS A 32 -8.93 -18.33 -10.20
C LYS A 32 -7.50 -17.92 -9.79
N PRO A 33 -7.13 -18.07 -8.50
CA PRO A 33 -5.81 -17.68 -8.02
C PRO A 33 -4.70 -18.48 -8.69
N ARG A 34 -3.51 -17.88 -8.71
CA ARG A 34 -2.26 -18.48 -9.20
C ARG A 34 -1.22 -18.45 -8.08
N PRO A 35 -1.30 -19.36 -7.08
CA PRO A 35 -0.46 -19.32 -5.88
C PRO A 35 1.05 -19.26 -6.18
N TYR A 36 1.52 -19.98 -7.21
CA TYR A 36 2.93 -20.03 -7.61
C TYR A 36 3.51 -18.69 -8.11
N PHE A 37 2.68 -17.68 -8.38
CA PHE A 37 3.14 -16.32 -8.68
C PHE A 37 3.44 -15.49 -7.43
N SER A 38 3.19 -16.04 -6.24
CA SER A 38 3.53 -15.35 -4.99
C SER A 38 5.04 -15.21 -4.88
N GLU A 39 5.51 -13.99 -4.65
CA GLU A 39 6.92 -13.76 -4.31
C GLU A 39 7.27 -14.53 -3.03
N SER A 40 8.47 -15.07 -2.91
CA SER A 40 8.92 -15.81 -1.72
C SER A 40 8.02 -17.01 -1.35
N TRP A 41 7.33 -17.63 -2.32
CA TRP A 41 6.45 -18.78 -2.04
C TRP A 41 7.18 -20.00 -1.46
N ARG A 42 8.44 -20.23 -1.86
CA ARG A 42 9.24 -21.37 -1.36
C ARG A 42 9.63 -21.23 0.10
N SER A 43 9.82 -20.00 0.57
CA SER A 43 10.16 -19.72 1.97
C SER A 43 8.92 -19.41 2.82
N GLU A 44 7.73 -19.36 2.21
CA GLU A 44 6.47 -19.09 2.90
C GLU A 44 6.42 -17.74 3.65
N THR A 45 7.16 -16.74 3.14
CA THR A 45 7.30 -15.42 3.80
C THR A 45 6.56 -14.27 3.09
N SER A 46 5.82 -14.55 2.01
CA SER A 46 5.20 -13.53 1.15
C SER A 46 4.39 -12.47 1.91
N LEU A 47 3.47 -12.90 2.78
CA LEU A 47 2.59 -11.98 3.53
C LEU A 47 3.35 -11.26 4.65
N SER A 48 4.35 -11.90 5.24
CA SER A 48 5.22 -11.26 6.23
C SER A 48 6.05 -10.13 5.60
N ASN A 49 6.61 -10.36 4.41
CA ASN A 49 7.39 -9.34 3.69
C ASN A 49 6.50 -8.16 3.29
N LEU A 50 5.27 -8.43 2.85
CA LEU A 50 4.30 -7.39 2.53
C LEU A 50 3.86 -6.58 3.76
N LYS A 51 3.67 -7.23 4.91
CA LYS A 51 3.39 -6.52 6.18
C LYS A 51 4.54 -5.58 6.55
N ALA A 52 5.78 -6.06 6.42
CA ALA A 52 6.97 -5.26 6.70
C ALA A 52 7.06 -4.05 5.76
N ASN A 53 6.78 -4.22 4.46
CA ASN A 53 6.71 -3.10 3.52
C ASN A 53 5.64 -2.08 3.92
N LEU A 54 4.45 -2.54 4.32
CA LEU A 54 3.36 -1.67 4.73
C LEU A 54 3.69 -0.88 6.01
N THR A 55 4.31 -1.55 6.99
CA THR A 55 4.79 -0.92 8.22
C THR A 55 5.86 0.14 7.91
N ALA A 56 6.78 -0.15 6.99
CA ALA A 56 7.79 0.81 6.57
C ALA A 56 7.19 2.02 5.84
N MET A 57 6.16 1.82 5.03
CA MET A 57 5.43 2.90 4.35
C MET A 57 4.68 3.79 5.35
N GLU A 58 4.05 3.22 6.38
CA GLU A 58 3.42 3.99 7.46
C GLU A 58 4.46 4.81 8.23
N ALA A 59 5.56 4.17 8.64
CA ALA A 59 6.66 4.86 9.33
C ALA A 59 7.23 6.00 8.48
N LEU A 60 7.34 5.80 7.17
CA LEU A 60 7.75 6.84 6.24
C LEU A 60 6.69 7.95 6.15
N TYR A 61 5.41 7.62 5.95
CA TYR A 61 4.32 8.60 5.91
C TYR A 61 4.30 9.53 7.13
N LEU A 62 4.57 8.99 8.32
CA LEU A 62 4.65 9.74 9.58
C LEU A 62 6.01 10.46 9.76
N ALA A 63 7.11 9.82 9.38
CA ALA A 63 8.51 10.24 9.53
C ALA A 63 8.78 10.99 10.85
N ASP A 64 8.44 10.37 11.98
CA ASP A 64 8.61 10.93 13.34
C ASP A 64 8.06 12.35 13.51
N GLY A 65 6.91 12.64 12.87
CA GLY A 65 6.24 13.93 12.91
C GLY A 65 6.74 14.94 11.88
N ASN A 66 7.56 14.52 10.91
CA ASN A 66 8.08 15.36 9.83
C ASN A 66 7.69 14.83 8.44
N GLY A 67 6.75 13.88 8.38
CA GLY A 67 6.31 13.24 7.14
C GLY A 67 5.19 13.96 6.42
N LEU A 68 4.56 13.26 5.46
CA LEU A 68 3.40 13.77 4.73
C LEU A 68 2.20 14.03 5.65
N ASP A 69 2.05 13.27 6.74
CA ASP A 69 1.04 13.56 7.77
C ASP A 69 1.20 15.00 8.31
N ALA A 70 2.41 15.36 8.74
CA ALA A 70 2.69 16.68 9.30
C ALA A 70 2.47 17.79 8.27
N LEU A 71 2.93 17.58 7.03
CA LEU A 71 2.76 18.54 5.94
C LEU A 71 1.27 18.80 5.64
N LEU A 72 0.45 17.76 5.60
CA LEU A 72 -1.00 17.90 5.42
C LEU A 72 -1.62 18.70 6.56
N ARG A 73 -1.25 18.40 7.81
CA ARG A 73 -1.77 19.11 8.99
C ARG A 73 -1.38 20.59 8.99
N GLU A 74 -0.13 20.91 8.65
CA GLU A 74 0.34 22.29 8.53
C GLU A 74 -0.42 23.10 7.48
N GLN A 75 -0.85 22.43 6.40
CA GLN A 75 -1.65 23.04 5.33
C GLN A 75 -3.17 23.03 5.61
N GLY A 76 -3.60 22.55 6.78
CA GLY A 76 -5.01 22.56 7.19
C GLY A 76 -5.83 21.34 6.77
N HIS A 77 -5.18 20.28 6.27
CA HIS A 77 -5.80 19.04 5.81
C HIS A 77 -5.74 17.91 6.86
N ALA A 78 -6.00 18.24 8.13
CA ALA A 78 -5.91 17.28 9.24
C ALA A 78 -6.85 16.07 9.07
N ASP A 79 -8.06 16.28 8.55
CA ASP A 79 -9.03 15.21 8.29
C ASP A 79 -8.49 14.18 7.26
N LEU A 80 -7.76 14.65 6.24
CA LEU A 80 -7.13 13.76 5.26
C LEU A 80 -5.96 13.00 5.89
N ALA A 81 -5.14 13.68 6.70
CA ALA A 81 -4.06 13.04 7.43
C ALA A 81 -4.57 11.89 8.32
N ASP A 82 -5.63 12.14 9.10
CA ASP A 82 -6.26 11.14 9.96
C ASP A 82 -6.83 9.96 9.16
N ARG A 83 -7.43 10.20 7.99
CA ARG A 83 -7.95 9.14 7.11
C ARG A 83 -6.84 8.25 6.56
N VAL A 84 -5.68 8.80 6.21
CA VAL A 84 -4.53 8.02 5.73
C VAL A 84 -3.97 7.15 6.85
N VAL A 85 -3.75 7.73 8.04
CA VAL A 85 -3.30 6.97 9.23
C VAL A 85 -4.26 5.84 9.54
N HIS A 86 -5.56 6.14 9.62
CA HIS A 86 -6.58 5.13 9.89
C HIS A 86 -6.59 4.00 8.84
N GLN A 87 -6.33 4.32 7.58
CA GLN A 87 -6.27 3.32 6.52
C GLN A 87 -5.04 2.40 6.64
N PHE A 88 -3.88 2.93 7.07
CA PHE A 88 -2.71 2.11 7.42
C PHE A 88 -3.02 1.18 8.60
N GLU A 89 -3.53 1.73 9.71
CA GLU A 89 -3.90 0.99 10.91
C GLU A 89 -4.87 -0.14 10.57
N MET A 90 -5.97 0.16 9.86
CA MET A 90 -6.93 -0.86 9.45
C MET A 90 -6.30 -1.99 8.62
N ALA A 91 -5.38 -1.66 7.72
CA ALA A 91 -4.70 -2.67 6.91
C ALA A 91 -3.73 -3.52 7.74
N LEU A 92 -2.98 -2.90 8.66
CA LEU A 92 -1.98 -3.57 9.51
C LEU A 92 -2.61 -4.42 10.63
N ASP A 93 -3.65 -3.91 11.29
CA ASP A 93 -4.34 -4.58 12.41
C ASP A 93 -5.07 -5.83 11.94
N THR A 94 -5.62 -5.79 10.74
CA THR A 94 -6.33 -6.92 10.15
C THR A 94 -5.43 -7.79 9.28
N TRP A 95 -4.14 -7.46 9.19
CA TRP A 95 -3.20 -8.20 8.36
C TRP A 95 -3.16 -9.66 8.83
N PRO A 96 -3.21 -10.63 7.90
CA PRO A 96 -3.28 -12.04 8.28
C PRO A 96 -2.07 -12.49 9.12
N GLU A 97 -2.34 -13.38 10.06
CA GLU A 97 -1.29 -14.09 10.82
C GLU A 97 -0.53 -15.09 9.92
N ASP A 98 -1.20 -15.60 8.88
CA ASP A 98 -0.57 -16.44 7.85
C ASP A 98 0.60 -15.70 7.20
N LYS A 99 1.74 -16.39 7.12
CA LYS A 99 2.96 -15.85 6.51
C LYS A 99 3.01 -16.07 5.00
N SER A 100 2.28 -17.07 4.50
CA SER A 100 2.37 -17.56 3.12
C SER A 100 1.16 -17.20 2.28
N LEU A 101 1.37 -16.31 1.30
CA LEU A 101 0.34 -16.01 0.29
C LEU A 101 0.04 -17.25 -0.55
N PHE A 102 1.06 -18.07 -0.82
CA PHE A 102 0.89 -19.33 -1.55
C PHE A 102 -0.11 -20.25 -0.83
N ALA A 103 0.07 -20.46 0.48
CA ALA A 103 -0.80 -21.32 1.27
C ALA A 103 -2.22 -20.73 1.39
N ALA A 104 -2.33 -19.43 1.68
CA ALA A 104 -3.62 -18.74 1.79
C ALA A 104 -4.47 -18.92 0.53
N LEU A 105 -3.86 -18.81 -0.66
CA LEU A 105 -4.56 -18.93 -1.94
C LEU A 105 -4.98 -20.35 -2.32
N GLN A 106 -4.64 -21.38 -1.52
CA GLN A 106 -5.11 -22.75 -1.73
C GLN A 106 -6.55 -22.96 -1.20
N THR A 107 -7.08 -22.02 -0.41
CA THR A 107 -8.41 -22.12 0.22
C THR A 107 -9.31 -20.97 -0.20
N LYS A 108 -10.63 -21.15 -0.10
CA LYS A 108 -11.60 -20.09 -0.42
C LYS A 108 -11.54 -18.98 0.62
N GLU A 109 -11.37 -19.35 1.88
CA GLU A 109 -11.30 -18.46 3.03
C GLU A 109 -10.05 -17.58 2.95
N GLY A 110 -8.88 -18.19 2.70
CA GLY A 110 -7.64 -17.46 2.50
C GLY A 110 -7.68 -16.58 1.25
N TYR A 111 -8.30 -17.03 0.15
CA TYR A 111 -8.52 -16.17 -1.01
C TYR A 111 -9.35 -14.91 -0.66
N ARG A 112 -10.46 -15.08 0.06
CA ARG A 112 -11.33 -13.96 0.47
C ARG A 112 -10.61 -12.99 1.40
N MET A 113 -9.82 -13.51 2.33
CA MET A 113 -8.98 -12.74 3.23
C MET A 113 -7.95 -11.90 2.46
N VAL A 114 -7.21 -12.51 1.54
CA VAL A 114 -6.22 -11.79 0.72
C VAL A 114 -6.91 -10.72 -0.14
N LEU A 115 -8.06 -11.02 -0.73
CA LEU A 115 -8.83 -10.05 -1.51
C LEU A 115 -9.30 -8.86 -0.65
N ALA A 116 -9.72 -9.12 0.60
CA ALA A 116 -10.08 -8.06 1.53
C ALA A 116 -8.89 -7.16 1.87
N GLN A 117 -7.69 -7.73 2.05
CA GLN A 117 -6.47 -6.95 2.24
C GLN A 117 -6.10 -6.13 1.01
N TYR A 118 -6.20 -6.73 -0.18
CA TYR A 118 -5.97 -6.01 -1.44
C TYR A 118 -6.87 -4.78 -1.57
N ASN A 119 -8.16 -4.90 -1.26
CA ASN A 119 -9.10 -3.77 -1.32
C ASN A 119 -8.77 -2.65 -0.34
N LYS A 120 -8.21 -2.97 0.84
CA LYS A 120 -7.73 -1.96 1.79
C LYS A 120 -6.53 -1.20 1.24
N LEU A 121 -5.63 -1.88 0.53
CA LEU A 121 -4.50 -1.22 -0.12
C LEU A 121 -4.94 -0.38 -1.33
N GLU A 122 -5.98 -0.77 -2.06
CA GLU A 122 -6.59 0.08 -3.10
C GLU A 122 -7.14 1.38 -2.50
N GLN A 123 -7.82 1.32 -1.35
CA GLN A 123 -8.29 2.53 -0.67
C GLN A 123 -7.12 3.40 -0.19
N LEU A 124 -6.06 2.79 0.36
CA LEU A 124 -4.85 3.53 0.75
C LEU A 124 -4.19 4.20 -0.46
N LYS A 125 -4.12 3.49 -1.59
CA LYS A 125 -3.59 4.01 -2.84
C LYS A 125 -4.40 5.22 -3.30
N TYR A 126 -5.73 5.12 -3.28
CA TYR A 126 -6.59 6.25 -3.65
C TYR A 126 -6.32 7.48 -2.77
N LEU A 127 -6.23 7.31 -1.45
CA LEU A 127 -5.93 8.42 -0.54
C LEU A 127 -4.57 9.07 -0.88
N ILE A 128 -3.50 8.28 -1.04
CA ILE A 128 -2.15 8.81 -1.27
C ILE A 128 -2.01 9.41 -2.69
N HIS A 129 -2.44 8.69 -3.71
CA HIS A 129 -2.20 9.04 -5.11
C HIS A 129 -3.14 10.14 -5.60
N GLU A 130 -4.40 10.15 -5.14
CA GLU A 130 -5.39 11.13 -5.59
C GLU A 130 -5.51 12.26 -4.57
N GLU A 131 -5.93 11.97 -3.34
CA GLU A 131 -6.29 13.04 -2.39
C GLU A 131 -5.05 13.78 -1.86
N VAL A 132 -4.05 13.07 -1.34
CA VAL A 132 -2.83 13.70 -0.80
C VAL A 132 -2.07 14.46 -1.87
N ALA A 133 -1.96 13.90 -3.08
CA ALA A 133 -1.30 14.58 -4.18
C ALA A 133 -2.02 15.88 -4.56
N ILE A 134 -3.35 15.86 -4.71
CA ILE A 134 -4.16 17.04 -5.05
C ILE A 134 -4.03 18.12 -3.99
N GLU A 135 -4.21 17.79 -2.71
CA GLU A 135 -4.20 18.79 -1.62
C GLU A 135 -2.81 19.41 -1.43
N LEU A 136 -1.74 18.63 -1.64
CA LEU A 136 -0.37 19.16 -1.62
C LEU A 136 0.05 19.82 -2.95
N GLY A 137 -0.86 19.91 -3.93
CA GLY A 137 -0.63 20.55 -5.23
C GLY A 137 0.26 19.76 -6.19
N VAL A 138 0.56 18.49 -5.89
CA VAL A 138 1.43 17.61 -6.67
C VAL A 138 0.65 16.96 -7.81
N VAL A 139 1.14 17.13 -9.03
CA VAL A 139 0.67 16.37 -10.19
C VAL A 139 1.57 15.15 -10.35
N ILE A 140 1.05 13.97 -9.97
CA ILE A 140 1.75 12.72 -10.25
C ILE A 140 1.68 12.48 -11.75
N GLY A 141 2.83 12.52 -12.42
CA GLY A 141 2.90 12.31 -13.87
C GLY A 141 2.40 10.91 -14.25
N PHE A 142 1.65 10.83 -15.36
CA PHE A 142 1.11 9.57 -15.92
C PHE A 142 2.15 8.45 -16.13
N ASN A 143 3.44 8.78 -16.15
CA ASN A 143 4.56 7.85 -16.37
C ASN A 143 5.48 7.65 -15.14
N ALA A 144 5.09 8.06 -13.92
CA ALA A 144 5.95 7.90 -12.74
C ALA A 144 6.28 6.42 -12.38
N THR A 145 5.49 5.48 -12.92
CA THR A 145 5.68 4.03 -12.74
C THR A 145 6.33 3.31 -13.91
N ASP A 146 6.47 3.97 -15.06
CA ASP A 146 7.09 3.42 -16.27
C ASP A 146 8.49 4.02 -16.35
N GLY A 147 9.38 3.46 -15.54
CA GLY A 147 10.78 3.88 -15.49
C GLY A 147 11.43 3.79 -16.86
N ASP A 148 12.01 4.90 -17.31
CA ASP A 148 13.24 4.90 -18.11
C ASP A 148 14.35 4.16 -17.33
#